data_AF-A0A518CGL4-F1
#
_entry.id   AF-A0A518CGL4-F1
#
_cell.length_a   1.000
_cell.length_b   1.000
_cell.length_c   1.000
_cell.angle_alpha   90.00
_cell.angle_beta   90.00
_cell.angle_gamma   90.00
#
_symmetry.space_group_name_H-M   'P 1'
#
loop_
_entity.id
_entity.type
_entity.pdbx_description
1 polymer ?
#
loop_
_entity_poly.entity_id
_entity_poly.type
_entity_poly.pdbx_seq_one_letter_code
_entity_poly.pdbx_strand_id
1 'polypeptide(L)'
;MVTATFRHSGKKVLDVKIASEAASIGATPNHPFWSEDRQEFVRADELNLYERVRTLTGVSIVEQIRLRPGWHIVYNIEVKGEHVYHVGAGGVLVHNAVEDCSKYAKRMYRSKGGKVLRLRPNSKRGGVLGQLPNDDRHLLYHHDIHLRDGQVNTSNRTAMPIREWFEEYRELNNFGSLNELRRWLDITDVTPGQ
;
A
#
# COMPACT_ATOMS: atom_id res chain seq x y z
N MET A 1 16.62 -2.96 -8.52
CA MET A 1 17.26 -4.27 -8.23
C MET A 1 16.22 -5.16 -7.57
N VAL A 2 15.98 -6.37 -8.10
CA VAL A 2 15.12 -7.37 -7.45
C VAL A 2 15.83 -7.90 -6.22
N THR A 3 15.19 -7.85 -5.06
CA THR A 3 15.78 -8.23 -3.76
C THR A 3 15.29 -9.59 -3.25
N ALA A 4 14.08 -10.01 -3.64
CA ALA A 4 13.55 -11.33 -3.28
C ALA A 4 12.44 -11.77 -4.25
N THR A 5 12.22 -13.09 -4.35
CA THR A 5 11.02 -13.66 -4.99
C THR A 5 10.26 -14.47 -3.96
N PHE A 6 9.01 -14.11 -3.68
CA PHE A 6 8.14 -14.87 -2.77
C PHE A 6 7.19 -15.76 -3.57
N ARG A 7 7.13 -17.03 -3.19
CA ARG A 7 6.14 -17.98 -3.71
C ARG A 7 5.06 -18.17 -2.67
N HIS A 8 3.84 -17.72 -2.97
CA HIS A 8 2.68 -18.00 -2.14
C HIS A 8 1.76 -18.99 -2.85
N SER A 9 1.49 -20.14 -2.22
CA SER A 9 0.51 -21.12 -2.68
C SER A 9 -0.89 -20.81 -2.12
N GLY A 10 -1.93 -21.37 -2.76
CA GLY A 10 -3.28 -21.32 -2.22
C GLY A 10 -3.91 -19.93 -2.21
N LYS A 11 -3.64 -19.10 -3.23
CA LYS A 11 -4.24 -17.76 -3.35
C LYS A 11 -5.34 -17.73 -4.40
N LYS A 12 -6.41 -16.99 -4.10
CA LYS A 12 -7.37 -16.52 -5.11
C LYS A 12 -6.65 -15.50 -6.00
N VAL A 13 -6.90 -15.58 -7.30
CA VAL A 13 -6.33 -14.69 -8.30
C VAL A 13 -7.47 -14.10 -9.14
N LEU A 14 -7.41 -12.81 -9.39
CA LEU A 14 -8.21 -12.12 -10.38
C LEU A 14 -7.40 -11.98 -11.66
N ASP A 15 -8.05 -12.19 -12.79
CA ASP A 15 -7.59 -11.79 -14.10
C ASP A 15 -8.15 -10.41 -14.40
N VAL A 16 -7.26 -9.41 -14.39
CA VAL A 16 -7.55 -8.03 -14.72
C VAL A 16 -7.11 -7.78 -16.16
N LYS A 17 -8.06 -7.58 -17.07
CA LYS A 17 -7.79 -7.25 -18.48
C LYS A 17 -7.69 -5.74 -18.62
N ILE A 18 -6.52 -5.28 -19.06
CA ILE A 18 -6.26 -3.89 -19.41
C ILE A 18 -6.20 -3.80 -20.94
N ALA A 19 -6.80 -2.75 -21.52
CA ALA A 19 -6.90 -2.60 -22.97
C ALA A 19 -5.54 -2.60 -23.69
N SER A 20 -4.51 -2.01 -23.06
CA SER A 20 -3.14 -1.96 -23.60
C SER A 20 -2.36 -3.27 -23.45
N GLU A 21 -2.89 -4.27 -22.74
CA GLU A 21 -2.22 -5.54 -22.49
C GLU A 21 -2.80 -6.62 -23.39
N ALA A 22 -1.98 -7.43 -24.05
CA ALA A 22 -2.47 -8.56 -24.86
C ALA A 22 -3.15 -9.63 -23.97
N ALA A 23 -2.50 -9.98 -22.86
CA ALA A 23 -2.99 -10.94 -21.86
C ALA A 23 -3.54 -10.23 -20.61
N SER A 24 -4.37 -10.93 -19.83
CA SER A 24 -4.81 -10.40 -18.53
C SER A 24 -3.69 -10.49 -17.49
N ILE A 25 -3.64 -9.51 -16.59
CA ILE A 25 -2.73 -9.49 -15.45
C ILE A 25 -3.37 -10.31 -14.33
N GLY A 26 -2.69 -11.38 -13.92
CA GLY A 26 -3.08 -12.18 -12.76
C GLY A 26 -2.62 -11.52 -11.47
N ALA A 27 -3.54 -11.10 -10.62
CA ALA A 27 -3.25 -10.44 -9.35
C ALA A 27 -4.07 -11.02 -8.20
N THR A 28 -3.55 -11.01 -6.97
CA THR A 28 -4.40 -11.33 -5.81
C THR A 28 -5.45 -10.22 -5.63
N PRO A 29 -6.66 -10.51 -5.09
CA PRO A 29 -7.71 -9.50 -4.90
C PRO A 29 -7.23 -8.20 -4.22
N ASN A 30 -6.39 -8.32 -3.20
CA ASN A 30 -5.86 -7.18 -2.46
C ASN A 30 -4.71 -6.44 -3.17
N HIS A 31 -4.31 -6.85 -4.37
CA HIS A 31 -3.15 -6.25 -5.02
C HIS A 31 -3.52 -4.88 -5.59
N PRO A 32 -2.81 -3.81 -5.21
CA PRO A 32 -3.13 -2.44 -5.64
C PRO A 32 -2.67 -2.10 -7.06
N PHE A 33 -3.54 -1.47 -7.84
CA PHE A 33 -3.31 -0.86 -9.15
C PHE A 33 -3.48 0.66 -9.05
N TRP A 34 -2.65 1.43 -9.74
CA TRP A 34 -2.84 2.89 -9.78
C TRP A 34 -4.08 3.27 -10.57
N SER A 35 -5.00 4.01 -9.96
CA SER A 35 -6.16 4.62 -10.61
C SER A 35 -5.90 6.10 -10.89
N GLU A 36 -5.95 6.49 -12.16
CA GLU A 36 -5.92 7.89 -12.58
C GLU A 36 -7.23 8.63 -12.28
N ASP A 37 -8.33 7.91 -12.12
CA ASP A 37 -9.63 8.51 -11.79
C ASP A 37 -9.69 8.94 -10.32
N ARG A 38 -9.15 8.10 -9.45
CA ARG A 38 -9.17 8.31 -7.99
C ARG A 38 -7.87 8.92 -7.46
N GLN A 39 -6.83 8.99 -8.29
CA GLN A 39 -5.48 9.41 -7.91
C GLN A 39 -4.95 8.62 -6.70
N GLU A 40 -5.30 7.33 -6.63
CA GLU A 40 -4.91 6.41 -5.57
C GLU A 40 -4.63 4.99 -6.07
N PHE A 41 -3.91 4.21 -5.26
CA PHE A 41 -3.77 2.77 -5.44
C PHE A 41 -5.06 2.04 -4.99
N VAL A 42 -5.77 1.45 -5.94
CA VAL A 42 -7.04 0.74 -5.74
C VAL A 42 -6.81 -0.76 -5.79
N ARG A 43 -7.44 -1.52 -4.88
CA ARG A 43 -7.33 -2.99 -4.87
C ARG A 43 -7.91 -3.57 -6.15
N ALA A 44 -7.33 -4.65 -6.66
CA ALA A 44 -7.80 -5.34 -7.85
C ALA A 44 -9.28 -5.76 -7.78
N ASP A 45 -9.80 -6.07 -6.59
CA ASP A 45 -11.22 -6.40 -6.37
C ASP A 45 -12.15 -5.20 -6.20
N GLU A 46 -11.62 -3.98 -6.16
CA GLU A 46 -12.36 -2.71 -6.02
C GLU A 46 -12.23 -1.79 -7.25
N LEU A 47 -11.48 -2.23 -8.27
CA LEU A 47 -11.42 -1.56 -9.57
C LEU A 47 -12.77 -1.65 -10.26
N ASN A 48 -13.16 -0.55 -10.91
CA ASN A 48 -14.33 -0.51 -11.76
C ASN A 48 -13.98 -0.88 -13.20
N LEU A 49 -14.98 -1.35 -13.95
CA LEU A 49 -14.87 -1.38 -15.40
C LEU A 49 -14.67 0.05 -15.92
N TYR A 50 -13.82 0.17 -16.93
CA TYR A 50 -13.38 1.42 -17.56
C TYR A 50 -12.55 2.34 -16.68
N GLU A 51 -12.18 1.91 -15.46
CA GLU A 51 -11.28 2.67 -14.60
C GLU A 51 -9.94 2.90 -15.30
N ARG A 52 -9.49 4.16 -15.31
CA ARG A 52 -8.25 4.56 -15.98
C ARG A 52 -7.05 4.18 -15.11
N VAL A 53 -6.12 3.41 -15.65
CA VAL A 53 -4.90 2.96 -14.98
C VAL A 53 -3.65 3.50 -15.65
N ARG A 54 -2.60 3.74 -14.86
CA ARG A 54 -1.31 4.23 -15.37
C ARG A 54 -0.48 3.07 -15.94
N THR A 55 0.13 3.30 -17.10
CA THR A 55 1.02 2.37 -17.81
C THR A 55 2.30 3.09 -18.24
N LEU A 56 3.32 2.35 -18.72
CA LEU A 56 4.55 2.93 -19.25
C LEU A 56 4.31 3.83 -20.47
N THR A 57 3.27 3.54 -21.25
CA THR A 57 2.93 4.27 -22.48
C THR A 57 1.87 5.36 -22.27
N GLY A 58 1.46 5.62 -21.03
CA GLY A 58 0.39 6.57 -20.69
C GLY A 58 -0.77 5.91 -19.97
N VAL A 59 -2.00 6.35 -20.23
CA VAL A 59 -3.20 5.85 -19.54
C VAL A 59 -3.89 4.76 -20.36
N SER A 60 -4.33 3.69 -19.69
CA SER A 60 -5.19 2.65 -20.27
C SER A 60 -6.44 2.44 -19.41
N ILE A 61 -7.30 1.50 -19.78
CA ILE A 61 -8.57 1.23 -19.09
C ILE A 61 -8.69 -0.24 -18.70
N VAL A 62 -9.35 -0.49 -17.57
CA VAL A 62 -9.78 -1.82 -17.15
C VAL A 62 -10.97 -2.26 -18.00
N GLU A 63 -10.81 -3.27 -18.85
CA GLU A 63 -11.89 -3.80 -19.68
C GLU A 63 -12.67 -4.91 -18.99
N GLN A 64 -12.01 -5.65 -18.09
CA GLN A 64 -12.61 -6.80 -17.45
C GLN A 64 -11.89 -7.17 -16.15
N ILE A 65 -12.65 -7.64 -15.17
CA ILE A 65 -12.13 -8.27 -13.95
C ILE A 65 -12.86 -9.60 -13.77
N ARG A 66 -12.13 -10.71 -13.71
CA ARG A 66 -12.71 -12.04 -13.47
C ARG A 66 -11.94 -12.81 -12.42
N LEU A 67 -12.64 -13.57 -11.58
CA LEU A 67 -11.99 -14.54 -10.71
C LEU A 67 -11.44 -15.69 -11.57
N ARG A 68 -10.13 -15.94 -11.46
CA ARG A 68 -9.49 -17.09 -12.09
C ARG A 68 -9.90 -18.36 -11.34
N PRO A 69 -10.45 -19.39 -12.02
CA PRO A 69 -10.85 -20.63 -11.35
C PRO A 69 -9.68 -21.39 -10.74
N GLY A 70 -9.83 -21.80 -9.47
CA GLY A 70 -8.88 -22.63 -8.75
C GLY A 70 -7.97 -21.84 -7.79
N TRP A 71 -7.00 -22.56 -7.24
CA TRP A 71 -6.00 -22.01 -6.34
C TRP A 71 -4.68 -21.92 -7.06
N HIS A 72 -4.08 -20.73 -7.07
CA HIS A 72 -2.89 -20.47 -7.86
C HIS A 72 -1.67 -20.22 -6.99
N ILE A 73 -0.52 -20.53 -7.57
CA ILE A 73 0.77 -20.05 -7.10
C ILE A 73 0.93 -18.64 -7.65
N VAL A 74 1.15 -17.68 -6.77
CA VAL A 74 1.51 -16.31 -7.16
C VAL A 74 2.97 -16.07 -6.83
N TYR A 75 3.64 -15.35 -7.73
CA TYR A 75 5.01 -14.90 -7.56
C TYR A 75 4.96 -13.42 -7.24
N ASN A 76 5.62 -13.03 -6.15
CA ASN A 76 5.81 -11.64 -5.81
C ASN A 76 7.29 -11.31 -5.93
N ILE A 77 7.62 -10.14 -6.47
CA ILE A 77 9.00 -9.70 -6.64
C ILE A 77 9.21 -8.51 -5.71
N GLU A 78 10.14 -8.62 -4.77
CA GLU A 78 10.57 -7.50 -3.95
C GLU A 78 11.54 -6.63 -4.74
N VAL A 79 11.27 -5.33 -4.78
CA VAL A 79 12.11 -4.33 -5.45
C VAL A 79 12.61 -3.41 -4.35
N LYS A 80 13.92 -3.17 -4.30
CA LYS A 80 14.52 -2.20 -3.38
C LYS A 80 14.13 -0.77 -3.81
N GLY A 81 13.52 0.02 -2.94
CA GLY A 81 13.12 1.41 -3.20
C GLY A 81 11.60 1.58 -3.21
N GLU A 82 11.06 2.37 -4.16
CA GLU A 82 9.60 2.48 -4.33
C GLU A 82 9.02 1.07 -4.55
N HIS A 83 8.10 0.65 -3.68
CA HIS A 83 7.42 -0.64 -3.78
C HIS A 83 6.37 -0.59 -4.88
N VAL A 84 6.73 -0.03 -6.03
CA VAL A 84 5.90 0.19 -7.19
C VAL A 84 6.67 -0.38 -8.37
N TYR A 85 6.01 -1.23 -9.15
CA TYR A 85 6.62 -1.80 -10.34
C TYR A 85 5.60 -1.90 -11.46
N HIS A 86 6.10 -1.98 -12.69
CA HIS A 86 5.28 -2.15 -13.87
C HIS A 86 5.14 -3.65 -14.19
N VAL A 87 3.92 -4.10 -14.47
CA VAL A 87 3.60 -5.49 -14.85
C VAL A 87 2.97 -5.56 -16.23
N GLY A 88 3.16 -6.68 -16.92
CA GLY A 88 2.67 -6.82 -18.30
C GLY A 88 3.58 -6.13 -19.32
N ALA A 89 3.25 -6.30 -20.59
CA ALA A 89 4.06 -5.80 -21.71
C ALA A 89 3.88 -4.29 -21.93
N GLY A 90 2.69 -3.77 -21.65
CA GLY A 90 2.40 -2.33 -21.60
C GLY A 90 2.85 -1.68 -20.29
N GLY A 91 3.24 -2.49 -19.30
CA GLY A 91 3.81 -2.05 -18.05
C GLY A 91 2.82 -1.24 -17.23
N VAL A 92 1.84 -1.91 -16.63
CA VAL A 92 0.82 -1.32 -15.75
C VAL A 92 1.40 -1.07 -14.36
N LEU A 93 1.20 0.13 -13.80
CA LEU A 93 1.73 0.54 -12.51
C LEU A 93 0.98 -0.13 -11.35
N VAL A 94 1.66 -1.01 -10.63
CA VAL A 94 1.12 -1.73 -9.46
C VAL A 94 2.04 -1.57 -8.25
N HIS A 95 1.49 -1.74 -7.05
CA HIS A 95 2.27 -1.64 -5.81
C HIS A 95 2.51 -3.02 -5.18
N ASN A 96 3.77 -3.30 -4.86
CA ASN A 96 4.23 -4.49 -4.17
C ASN A 96 3.78 -4.46 -2.71
N ALA A 97 2.74 -5.23 -2.39
CA ALA A 97 2.29 -5.45 -1.02
C ALA A 97 3.24 -6.40 -0.26
N VAL A 98 4.47 -5.98 0.02
CA VAL A 98 5.32 -6.63 1.04
C VAL A 98 4.69 -6.33 2.40
N GLU A 99 4.39 -7.40 3.15
CA GLU A 99 3.68 -7.43 4.43
C GLU A 99 2.91 -6.13 4.76
N ASP A 100 1.70 -6.02 4.19
CA ASP A 100 0.71 -4.96 4.45
C ASP A 100 0.82 -4.47 5.90
N CYS A 101 1.21 -3.21 6.11
CA CYS A 101 1.38 -2.57 7.42
C CYS A 101 0.14 -2.83 8.29
N SER A 102 -1.03 -2.89 7.66
CA SER A 102 -2.31 -3.22 8.28
C SER A 102 -2.32 -4.62 8.89
N LYS A 103 -1.76 -5.63 8.21
CA LYS A 103 -1.66 -6.99 8.75
C LYS A 103 -0.71 -7.06 9.93
N TYR A 104 0.44 -6.41 9.84
CA TYR A 104 1.38 -6.33 10.96
C TYR A 104 0.70 -5.66 12.18
N ALA A 105 0.13 -4.47 11.98
CA ALA A 105 -0.48 -3.71 13.06
C ALA A 105 -1.66 -4.46 13.70
N LYS A 106 -2.51 -5.11 12.90
CA LYS A 106 -3.61 -5.96 13.39
C LYS A 106 -3.11 -7.20 14.13
N ARG A 107 -2.01 -7.82 13.68
CA ARG A 107 -1.38 -8.95 14.39
C ARG A 107 -0.82 -8.51 15.74
N MET A 108 -0.18 -7.35 15.79
CA MET A 108 0.32 -6.77 17.04
C MET A 108 -0.83 -6.46 17.98
N TYR A 109 -1.89 -5.81 17.51
CA TYR A 109 -3.09 -5.56 18.31
C TYR A 109 -3.69 -6.86 18.87
N ARG A 110 -3.87 -7.89 18.04
CA ARG A 110 -4.43 -9.18 18.49
C ARG A 110 -3.56 -9.89 19.53
N SER A 111 -2.25 -9.71 19.50
CA SER A 111 -1.31 -10.38 20.41
C SER A 111 -1.00 -9.56 21.66
N LYS A 112 -1.04 -8.24 21.57
CA LYS A 112 -0.53 -7.32 22.59
C LYS A 112 -1.56 -6.27 23.05
N GLY A 113 -2.74 -6.18 22.47
CA GLY A 113 -3.68 -5.08 22.72
C GLY A 113 -3.12 -3.73 22.26
N GLY A 114 -3.78 -2.62 22.61
CA GLY A 114 -3.41 -1.29 22.13
C GLY A 114 -4.36 -0.81 21.03
N LYS A 115 -3.84 -0.01 20.09
CA LYS A 115 -4.61 0.59 18.99
C LYS A 115 -3.95 0.36 17.64
N VAL A 116 -4.77 0.33 16.60
CA VAL A 116 -4.32 0.41 15.21
C VAL A 116 -4.70 1.78 14.68
N LEU A 117 -3.71 2.61 14.36
CA LEU A 117 -3.94 3.94 13.80
C LEU A 117 -3.59 3.94 12.31
N ARG A 118 -4.51 4.41 11.49
CA ARG A 118 -4.32 4.61 10.06
C ARG A 118 -3.90 6.04 9.79
N LEU A 119 -2.72 6.20 9.21
CA LEU A 119 -2.18 7.47 8.72
C LEU A 119 -2.56 7.62 7.26
N ARG A 120 -3.02 8.81 6.86
CA ARG A 120 -3.32 9.18 5.47
C ARG A 120 -2.90 10.63 5.21
N PRO A 121 -2.48 10.98 3.98
CA PRO A 121 -2.43 12.37 3.58
C PRO A 121 -3.82 13.00 3.71
N ASN A 122 -3.89 14.27 4.10
CA ASN A 122 -5.14 14.98 4.22
C ASN A 122 -5.88 14.98 2.87
N SER A 123 -7.14 14.53 2.91
CA SER A 123 -8.02 14.40 1.73
C SER A 123 -8.13 15.67 0.86
N LYS A 124 -7.94 16.87 1.43
CA LYS A 124 -7.96 18.15 0.70
C LYS A 124 -6.65 18.48 -0.03
N ARG A 125 -5.55 17.81 0.31
CA ARG A 125 -4.23 18.05 -0.28
C ARG A 125 -3.80 16.95 -1.25
N GLY A 126 -4.41 15.77 -1.16
CA GLY A 126 -4.01 14.60 -1.95
C GLY A 126 -2.56 14.17 -1.69
N GLY A 127 -2.07 13.19 -2.45
CA GLY A 127 -0.67 12.76 -2.42
C GLY A 127 -0.42 11.44 -1.69
N VAL A 128 0.85 11.21 -1.36
CA VAL A 128 1.38 10.00 -0.72
C VAL A 128 2.10 10.37 0.57
N LEU A 129 2.17 9.46 1.53
CA LEU A 129 2.84 9.62 2.84
C LEU A 129 4.35 9.88 2.76
N GLY A 130 4.95 9.89 1.57
CA GLY A 130 6.39 10.06 1.42
C GLY A 130 7.17 8.96 2.13
N GLN A 131 8.22 9.33 2.86
CA GLN A 131 9.08 8.39 3.58
C GLN A 131 8.61 8.26 5.03
N LEU A 132 8.34 7.03 5.48
CA LEU A 132 7.97 6.77 6.88
C LEU A 132 9.20 6.37 7.70
N PRO A 133 9.24 6.72 9.00
CA PRO A 133 10.21 6.16 9.92
C PRO A 133 10.19 4.65 9.83
N ASN A 134 11.35 4.07 9.50
CA ASN A 134 11.57 2.63 9.48
C ASN A 134 10.71 1.89 8.44
N ASP A 135 10.37 2.57 7.35
CA ASP A 135 9.74 1.95 6.20
C ASP A 135 10.46 2.38 4.92
N ASP A 136 11.12 1.43 4.27
CA ASP A 136 11.72 1.61 2.95
C ASP A 136 10.62 1.73 1.87
N ARG A 137 9.34 1.53 2.25
CA ARG A 137 8.17 1.78 1.41
C ARG A 137 7.97 3.27 1.17
N HIS A 138 8.56 3.73 0.08
CA HIS A 138 8.22 5.01 -0.53
C HIS A 138 6.89 4.91 -1.28
N LEU A 139 6.03 5.92 -1.10
CA LEU A 139 4.73 6.13 -1.79
C LEU A 139 3.51 5.35 -1.24
N LEU A 140 3.25 5.43 0.07
CA LEU A 140 2.03 4.86 0.68
C LEU A 140 0.86 5.86 0.71
N TYR A 141 -0.33 5.41 0.29
CA TYR A 141 -1.58 6.18 0.45
C TYR A 141 -2.15 6.16 1.85
N HIS A 142 -1.89 5.06 2.54
CA HIS A 142 -2.13 4.94 3.96
C HIS A 142 -1.11 4.00 4.58
N HIS A 143 -0.88 4.18 5.86
CA HIS A 143 -0.04 3.28 6.65
C HIS A 143 -0.70 3.03 7.99
N ASP A 144 -0.84 1.77 8.37
CA ASP A 144 -1.38 1.39 9.67
C ASP A 144 -0.23 1.15 10.64
N ILE A 145 -0.17 1.93 11.72
CA ILE A 145 0.76 1.75 12.83
C ILE A 145 0.07 1.09 14.02
N HIS A 146 0.82 0.29 14.78
CA HIS A 146 0.37 -0.23 16.06
C HIS A 146 0.87 0.65 17.20
N LEU A 147 -0.05 1.23 17.98
CA LEU A 147 0.25 2.06 19.13
C LEU A 147 -0.11 1.33 20.42
N ARG A 148 0.86 1.18 21.32
CA ARG A 148 0.64 0.64 22.66
C ARG A 148 1.54 1.35 23.66
N ASP A 149 0.98 1.78 24.79
CA ASP A 149 1.75 2.40 25.89
C ASP A 149 2.64 3.58 25.43
N GLY A 150 2.13 4.38 24.49
CA GLY A 150 2.86 5.51 23.90
C GLY A 150 3.93 5.13 22.87
N GLN A 151 4.08 3.84 22.56
CA GLN A 151 5.09 3.30 21.64
C GLN A 151 4.47 2.88 20.31
N VAL A 152 5.05 3.36 19.21
CA VAL A 152 4.74 2.94 17.84
C VAL A 152 5.55 1.69 17.51
N ASN A 153 4.86 0.65 17.04
CA ASN A 153 5.46 -0.60 16.59
C ASN A 153 5.21 -0.76 15.09
N THR A 154 6.28 -1.00 14.33
CA THR A 154 6.24 -1.30 12.89
C THR A 154 7.02 -2.60 12.61
N SER A 155 6.87 -3.16 11.41
CA SER A 155 7.45 -4.46 11.06
C SER A 155 8.98 -4.49 11.07
N ASN A 156 9.64 -3.33 10.94
CA ASN A 156 11.05 -3.26 10.55
C ASN A 156 11.98 -2.62 11.62
N ARG A 157 11.48 -2.24 12.82
CA ARG A 157 12.33 -1.73 13.92
C ARG A 157 11.74 -2.02 15.31
N THR A 158 12.59 -1.94 16.33
CA THR A 158 12.23 -1.82 17.74
C THR A 158 11.23 -0.69 17.96
N ALA A 159 10.26 -0.91 18.85
CA ALA A 159 9.25 0.08 19.19
C ALA A 159 9.88 1.41 19.63
N MET A 160 9.26 2.54 19.28
CA MET A 160 9.73 3.87 19.61
C MET A 160 8.61 4.80 20.10
N PRO A 161 8.90 5.83 20.92
CA PRO A 161 7.89 6.77 21.39
C PRO A 161 7.17 7.48 20.24
N ILE A 162 5.85 7.62 20.34
CA ILE A 162 5.02 8.22 19.28
C ILE A 162 5.44 9.64 18.91
N ARG A 163 5.92 10.42 19.88
CA ARG A 163 6.43 11.77 19.62
C ARG A 163 7.69 11.75 18.77
N GLU A 164 8.64 10.88 19.12
CA GLU A 164 9.89 10.72 18.36
C GLU A 164 9.59 10.20 16.95
N TRP A 165 8.64 9.27 16.82
CA TRP A 165 8.21 8.75 15.52
C TRP A 165 7.70 9.88 14.61
N PHE A 166 6.85 10.78 15.12
CA PHE A 166 6.34 11.91 14.32
C PHE A 166 7.39 12.99 14.05
N GLU A 167 8.37 13.20 14.94
CA GLU A 167 9.48 14.11 14.67
C GLU A 167 10.39 13.56 13.56
N GLU A 168 10.69 12.25 13.59
CA GLU A 168 11.45 11.62 12.51
C GLU A 168 10.69 11.69 11.18
N TYR A 169 9.37 11.41 11.18
CA TYR A 169 8.54 11.55 9.99
C TYR A 169 8.52 12.99 9.45
N ARG A 170 8.47 13.98 10.35
CA ARG A 170 8.52 15.40 10.00
C ARG A 170 9.81 15.73 9.25
N GLU A 171 10.95 15.27 9.76
CA GLU A 171 12.27 15.52 9.17
C GLU A 171 12.45 14.83 7.82
N LEU A 172 12.07 13.55 7.72
CA LEU A 172 12.17 12.76 6.49
C LEU A 172 11.37 13.37 5.33
N ASN A 173 10.29 14.10 5.63
CA ASN A 173 9.39 14.70 4.63
C ASN A 173 9.47 16.23 4.60
N ASN A 174 10.50 16.83 5.20
CA ASN A 174 10.77 18.26 5.17
C ASN A 174 9.62 19.16 5.68
N PHE A 175 8.84 18.69 6.65
CA PHE A 175 7.85 19.54 7.31
C PHE A 175 8.53 20.50 8.29
N GLY A 176 8.17 21.79 8.24
CA GLY A 176 8.78 22.83 9.07
C GLY A 176 8.41 22.74 10.56
N SER A 177 7.31 22.04 10.90
CA SER A 177 6.91 21.81 12.30
C SER A 177 5.94 20.64 12.46
N LEU A 178 5.82 20.11 13.69
CA LEU A 178 4.76 19.13 14.02
C LEU A 178 3.34 19.68 13.79
N ASN A 179 3.14 21.00 13.93
CA ASN A 179 1.84 21.63 13.65
C ASN A 179 1.52 21.65 12.14
N GLU A 180 2.54 21.80 11.30
CA GLU A 180 2.39 21.66 9.86
C GLU A 180 2.06 20.23 9.47
N LEU A 181 2.84 19.27 9.97
CA LEU A 181 2.59 17.84 9.79
C LEU A 181 1.18 17.44 10.22
N ARG A 182 0.75 17.87 11.42
CA ARG A 182 -0.59 17.56 11.95
C ARG A 182 -1.73 18.12 11.10
N ARG A 183 -1.51 19.20 10.34
CA ARG A 183 -2.49 19.73 9.39
C ARG A 183 -2.49 18.97 8.07
N TRP A 184 -1.36 18.36 7.73
CA TRP A 184 -1.18 17.59 6.50
C TRP A 184 -1.57 16.10 6.66
N LEU A 185 -1.50 15.55 7.86
CA LEU A 185 -1.72 14.13 8.13
C LEU A 185 -3.07 13.88 8.82
N ASP A 186 -3.92 13.06 8.20
CA ASP A 186 -5.13 12.52 8.82
C ASP A 186 -4.79 11.21 9.56
N ILE A 187 -5.20 11.12 10.83
CA ILE A 187 -4.97 9.95 11.69
C ILE A 187 -6.33 9.42 12.14
N THR A 188 -6.65 8.18 11.78
CA THR A 188 -7.92 7.54 12.14
C THR A 188 -7.66 6.30 13.00
N ASP A 189 -8.44 6.11 14.06
CA ASP A 189 -8.45 4.84 14.81
C ASP A 189 -9.20 3.79 13.98
N VAL A 190 -8.53 2.70 13.63
CA VAL A 190 -9.08 1.58 12.84
C VAL A 190 -8.94 0.26 13.61
N THR A 191 -8.92 0.34 14.93
CA THR A 191 -8.83 -0.81 15.82
C THR A 191 -9.99 -1.78 15.56
N PRO A 192 -9.74 -3.07 15.29
CA PRO A 192 -10.81 -4.03 15.02
C PRO A 192 -11.81 -4.15 16.18
N GLY A 193 -13.11 -4.12 15.86
CA GLY A 193 -14.18 -4.31 16.85
C GLY A 193 -14.69 -3.03 17.53
N GLN A 194 -14.34 -1.86 16.99
CA GLN A 194 -15.02 -0.59 17.26
C GLN A 194 -16.31 -0.46 16.46
#